data_AF-A0A2V6GIW2-F1
#
_entry.id   AF-A0A2V6GIW2-F1
#
_cell.length_a   1.000
_cell.length_b   1.000
_cell.length_c   1.000
_cell.angle_alpha   90.00
_cell.angle_beta   90.00
_cell.angle_gamma   90.00
#
_symmetry.space_group_name_H-M   'P 1'
#
loop_
_entity.id
_entity.type
_entity.pdbx_description
1 polymer ?
#
loop_
_entity_poly.entity_id
_entity_poly.type
_entity_poly.pdbx_seq_one_letter_code
_entity_poly.pdbx_strand_id
1 'polypeptide(L)' 'MRLNRFLAAAGIGSRRQCDQLIAAGRVTINGERCTNFSAQPTVRDHVKVDGKFVPRTLSGLHIILHKPAGFVS' A
#
# COMPACT_ATOMS: atom_id res chain seq x y z
N MET A 1 -7.52 -7.79 3.09
CA MET A 1 -7.22 -6.72 2.11
C MET A 1 -6.00 -7.15 1.31
N ARG A 2 -5.99 -6.99 -0.02
CA ARG A 2 -4.81 -7.33 -0.85
C ARG A 2 -3.57 -6.52 -0.45
N LEU A 3 -2.39 -7.14 -0.56
CA LEU A 3 -1.11 -6.54 -0.21
C LEU A 3 -0.85 -5.21 -0.94
N ASN A 4 -1.12 -5.14 -2.25
CA ASN A 4 -0.95 -3.89 -3.01
C ASN A 4 -1.87 -2.76 -2.54
N ARG A 5 -3.11 -3.07 -2.15
CA ARG A 5 -4.05 -2.11 -1.56
C ARG A 5 -3.62 -1.71 -0.15
N PHE A 6 -3.05 -2.63 0.62
CA PHE A 6 -2.48 -2.34 1.94
C PHE A 6 -1.33 -1.34 1.84
N LEU A 7 -0.37 -1.60 0.96
CA LEU A 7 0.79 -0.72 0.75
C LEU A 7 0.38 0.65 0.20
N ALA A 8 -0.56 0.68 -0.75
CA ALA A 8 -1.06 1.93 -1.32
C ALA A 8 -1.82 2.77 -0.28
N ALA A 9 -2.65 2.12 0.55
CA ALA A 9 -3.32 2.80 1.65
C ALA A 9 -2.30 3.38 2.63
N ALA A 10 -1.21 2.67 2.90
CA ALA A 10 -0.14 3.12 3.80
C ALA A 10 0.72 4.26 3.23
N GLY A 11 0.39 4.77 2.03
CA GLY A 11 1.12 5.87 1.40
C GLY A 11 2.45 5.48 0.78
N ILE A 12 2.74 4.18 0.63
CA ILE A 12 3.99 3.70 0.02
C ILE A 12 4.06 4.05 -1.48
N GLY A 13 2.91 4.14 -2.14
CA GLY A 13 2.83 4.52 -3.54
C GLY A 13 1.48 4.22 -4.16
N SER A 14 1.38 4.34 -5.49
CA SER A 14 0.19 3.88 -6.22
C SER A 14 0.07 2.36 -6.18
N ARG A 15 -1.11 1.80 -6.45
CA ARG A 15 -1.30 0.34 -6.52
C ARG A 15 -0.31 -0.33 -7.49
N ARG A 16 -0.07 0.28 -8.67
CA ARG A 16 0.88 -0.22 -9.68
C ARG A 16 2.32 -0.21 -9.18
N GLN A 17 2.71 0.86 -8.49
CA GLN A 17 4.04 0.97 -7.88
C GLN A 17 4.22 -0.09 -6.77
N CYS A 18 3.16 -0.36 -5.99
CA CYS A 18 3.18 -1.42 -5.00
C CYS A 18 3.34 -2.81 -5.63
N ASP A 19 2.69 -3.07 -6.77
CA ASP A 19 2.88 -4.32 -7.51
C ASP A 19 4.35 -4.48 -7.96
N GLN A 20 5.00 -3.42 -8.43
CA GLN A 20 6.43 -3.46 -8.78
C GLN A 20 7.33 -3.77 -7.56
N LEU A 21 7.02 -3.21 -6.39
CA LEU A 21 7.75 -3.49 -5.16
C LEU A 21 7.60 -4.96 -4.72
N ILE A 22 6.40 -5.51 -4.85
CA ILE A 22 6.10 -6.92 -4.58
C ILE A 22 6.85 -7.81 -5.57
N ALA A 23 6.79 -7.50 -6.87
CA ALA A 23 7.48 -8.23 -7.93
C ALA A 23 9.00 -8.24 -7.73
N ALA A 24 9.57 -7.12 -7.26
CA ALA A 24 10.98 -6.98 -6.94
C ALA A 24 11.39 -7.70 -5.63
N GLY A 25 10.46 -8.31 -4.90
CA GLY A 25 10.73 -9.01 -3.64
C GLY A 25 11.18 -8.08 -2.51
N ARG A 26 10.84 -6.79 -2.60
CA ARG A 26 11.19 -5.74 -1.61
C ARG A 26 10.23 -5.70 -0.43
N VAL A 27 9.16 -6.48 -0.48
CA VAL A 27 8.12 -6.56 0.55
C VAL A 27 8.31 -7.83 1.37
N THR A 28 8.32 -7.70 2.69
CA THR A 28 8.31 -8.84 3.61
C THR A 28 7.09 -8.81 4.52
N ILE A 29 6.56 -9.99 4.83
CA ILE A 29 5.47 -10.21 5.78
C ILE A 29 6.02 -11.14 6.85
N ASN A 30 6.02 -10.71 8.11
CA ASN A 30 6.54 -11.48 9.25
C ASN A 30 8.00 -11.95 9.07
N GLY A 31 8.79 -11.25 8.26
CA GLY A 31 10.18 -11.60 7.97
C GLY A 31 10.39 -12.39 6.68
N GLU A 32 9.33 -12.93 6.06
CA GLU A 32 9.42 -13.67 4.81
C GLU A 32 9.15 -12.77 3.61
N ARG A 33 9.95 -12.91 2.54
CA ARG A 33 9.73 -12.17 1.28
C ARG A 33 8.42 -12.64 0.64
N CYS A 34 7.54 -11.70 0.36
CA CYS A 34 6.25 -12.00 -0.26
C CYS A 34 6.22 -11.43 -1.68
N THR A 35 6.27 -12.33 -2.68
CA THR A 35 6.12 -12.01 -4.11
C THR A 35 4.73 -12.36 -4.64
N ASN A 36 3.85 -12.88 -3.78
CA ASN A 36 2.50 -13.27 -4.17
C ASN A 36 1.57 -12.03 -4.18
N PHE A 37 1.14 -11.62 -5.38
CA PHE A 37 0.20 -10.51 -5.58
C PHE A 37 -1.18 -10.73 -4.95
N SER A 38 -1.55 -12.00 -4.69
CA SER A 38 -2.80 -12.37 -4.03
C SER A 38 -2.68 -12.45 -2.51
N ALA A 39 -1.50 -12.19 -1.94
CA ALA A 39 -1.30 -12.15 -0.49
C ALA A 39 -2.23 -11.13 0.18
N GLN A 40 -2.79 -11.52 1.31
CA GLN A 40 -3.69 -10.69 2.10
C GLN A 40 -3.19 -10.62 3.54
N PRO A 41 -2.35 -9.61 3.87
CA PRO A 41 -1.91 -9.42 5.25
C PRO A 41 -3.11 -9.13 6.15
N THR A 42 -3.09 -9.76 7.32
CA THR A 42 -4.09 -9.65 8.38
C THR A 42 -3.73 -8.55 9.38
N VAL A 43 -4.51 -8.40 10.45
CA VAL A 43 -4.28 -7.39 11.48
C VAL A 43 -2.99 -7.64 12.28
N ARG A 44 -2.59 -8.91 12.38
CA ARG A 44 -1.44 -9.33 13.19
C ARG A 44 -0.13 -9.36 12.41
N ASP A 45 -0.20 -9.22 11.09
CA ASP A 45 0.98 -9.35 10.24
C ASP A 45 1.83 -8.08 10.24
N HIS A 46 3.15 -8.30 10.34
CA HIS A 46 4.19 -7.29 10.27
C HIS A 46 4.68 -7.15 8.84
N VAL A 47 4.13 -6.15 8.13
CA VAL A 47 4.54 -5.83 6.76
C VAL A 47 5.69 -4.83 6.78
N LYS A 48 6.78 -5.15 6.07
CA LYS A 48 7.91 -4.24 5.84
C LYS A 48 8.16 -4.06 4.35
N VAL A 49 8.60 -2.87 3.98
CA VAL A 49 9.13 -2.56 2.65
C VAL A 49 10.56 -2.08 2.85
N ASP A 50 11.53 -2.73 2.20
CA ASP A 50 12.95 -2.41 2.36
C ASP A 50 13.45 -2.38 3.80
N GLY A 51 12.93 -3.30 4.62
CA GLY A 51 13.25 -3.37 6.05
C GLY A 51 12.56 -2.33 6.94
N LYS A 52 11.87 -1.34 6.36
CA LYS A 52 11.07 -0.36 7.11
C LYS A 52 9.67 -0.88 7.35
N PHE A 53 9.18 -0.74 8.58
CA PHE A 53 7.80 -1.08 8.92
C PHE A 53 6.83 -0.19 8.15
N VAL A 54 5.82 -0.82 7.57
CA VAL A 54 4.72 -0.09 6.92
C VAL A 54 3.70 0.25 8.00
N PRO A 55 3.51 1.54 8.33
CA PRO A 55 2.49 1.94 9.29
C PRO A 55 1.10 1.60 8.75
N ARG A 56 0.20 1.19 9.64
CA ARG A 56 -1.20 1.05 9.29
C ARG A 56 -1.77 2.45 9.08
N THR A 57 -2.37 2.69 7.93
CA THR A 57 -2.96 3.97 7.54
C THR A 57 -3.88 4.54 8.61
N LEU A 58 -3.66 5.82 8.88
CA LEU A 58 -4.50 6.70 9.68
C LEU A 58 -5.86 6.92 8.98
N SER A 59 -6.91 7.12 9.78
CA SER A 59 -8.30 7.41 9.39
C SER A 59 -8.44 8.19 8.06
N GLY A 60 -9.33 7.73 7.18
CA GLY A 60 -9.54 8.32 5.85
C GLY A 60 -9.89 9.80 5.90
N LEU A 61 -9.23 10.60 5.05
CA LEU A 61 -9.55 12.01 4.84
C LEU A 61 -10.62 12.12 3.74
N HIS A 62 -11.80 12.60 4.11
CA HIS A 62 -12.90 12.84 3.18
C HIS A 62 -13.05 14.35 2.92
N ILE A 63 -13.04 14.77 1.66
CA ILE A 63 -13.16 16.17 1.25
C ILE A 63 -14.29 16.30 0.23
N ILE A 64 -15.14 17.31 0.39
CA ILE A 64 -16.10 17.75 -0.63
C ILE A 64 -15.46 18.94 -1.37
N LEU A 65 -15.31 18.82 -2.69
CA LEU A 65 -14.68 19.84 -3.54
C LEU A 65 -15.66 20.29 -4.62
N HIS A 66 -16.00 21.57 -4.65
CA HIS A 66 -16.65 22.20 -5.80
C HIS A 66 -15.56 22.58 -6.83
N LYS A 67 -15.27 21.67 -7.77
CA LYS A 67 -14.18 21.84 -8.73
C LYS A 67 -14.59 22.83 -9.84
N PRO A 68 -13.90 23.98 -10.02
CA PRO A 68 -14.22 24.95 -11.07
C PRO A 68 -13.71 24.51 -12.46
N ALA A 69 -14.20 25.17 -13.50
CA ALA A 69 -13.75 24.94 -14.87
C ALA A 69 -12.25 25.28 -15.06
N GLY A 70 -11.56 24.55 -15.93
CA GLY A 70 -10.13 24.77 -16.26
C GLY A 70 -9.14 23.83 -15.57
N PHE A 71 -9.59 22.86 -14.76
CA PHE A 71 -8.72 21.91 -14.05
C PHE A 71 -8.90 20.46 -14.49
N VAL A 72 -7.81 19.69 -14.56
CA VAL A 72 -7.80 18.23 -14.89
C VAL A 72 -7.55 17.42 -13.61
N SER A 73 -8.20 16.26 -13.49
CA SER A 73 -8.13 15.35 -12.32
C SER A 73 -7.32 14.10 -12.62
#